data_AF-G9ZUC6-F1
#
_entry.id   AF-G9ZUC6-F1
#
_cell.length_a   1.000
_cell.length_b   1.000
_cell.length_c   1.000
_cell.angle_alpha   90.00
_cell.angle_beta   90.00
_cell.angle_gamma   90.00
#
_symmetry.space_group_name_H-M   'P 1'
#
loop_
_entity.id
_entity.type
_entity.pdbx_description
1 polymer ?
#
loop_
_entity_poly.entity_id
_entity_poly.type
_entity_poly.pdbx_seq_one_letter_code
_entity_poly.pdbx_strand_id
1 'polypeptide(L)'
;MAVLSLAAAFPLLAGCGLEDALDAMQRENFEQACTKLGIARSSPSWDQCMIQQQASERYEEQQALNRIQQQENARKLTHGR
;
A
#
# COMPACT_ATOMS: atom_id res chain seq x y z
N MET A 1 -3.84 -13.11 -44.63
CA MET A 1 -4.67 -13.20 -43.41
C MET A 1 -3.85 -12.64 -42.26
N ALA A 2 -4.13 -11.41 -41.83
CA ALA A 2 -3.46 -10.76 -40.71
C ALA A 2 -4.22 -11.11 -39.43
N VAL A 3 -3.57 -11.88 -38.56
CA VAL A 3 -4.16 -12.34 -37.30
C VAL A 3 -4.01 -11.22 -36.28
N LEU A 4 -5.14 -10.82 -35.67
CA LEU A 4 -5.20 -9.87 -34.59
C LEU A 4 -4.38 -10.36 -33.39
N SER A 5 -3.44 -9.54 -32.92
CA SER A 5 -2.88 -9.65 -31.56
C SER A 5 -3.06 -8.31 -30.85
N LEU A 6 -4.31 -7.97 -30.52
CA LEU A 6 -4.66 -6.95 -29.52
C LEU A 6 -4.47 -7.57 -28.13
N ALA A 7 -3.27 -7.47 -27.54
CA ALA A 7 -3.08 -7.78 -26.11
C ALA A 7 -1.75 -7.23 -25.57
N ALA A 8 -1.56 -5.91 -25.52
CA ALA A 8 -0.59 -5.26 -24.64
C ALA A 8 -0.73 -3.73 -24.70
N ALA A 9 -1.78 -3.18 -24.12
CA ALA A 9 -1.90 -1.73 -23.98
C ALA A 9 -2.63 -1.33 -22.69
N PHE A 10 -2.14 -1.80 -21.55
CA PHE A 10 -2.46 -1.21 -20.24
C PHE A 10 -1.22 -1.20 -19.34
N PRO A 11 -0.30 -0.25 -19.56
CA PRO A 11 0.40 0.32 -18.41
C PRO A 11 0.61 1.84 -18.56
N LEU A 12 -0.44 2.60 -18.93
CA LEU A 12 -0.29 4.06 -19.15
C LEU A 12 -1.20 4.93 -18.29
N LEU A 13 -2.08 4.36 -17.46
CA LEU A 13 -2.89 5.13 -16.50
C LEU A 13 -2.38 5.03 -15.05
N ALA A 14 -1.39 4.19 -14.78
CA ALA A 14 -0.73 4.15 -13.47
C ALA A 14 0.17 5.38 -13.22
N GLY A 15 0.69 6.02 -14.29
CA GLY A 15 1.68 7.11 -14.18
C GLY A 15 1.14 8.53 -14.28
N CYS A 16 -0.19 8.76 -14.24
CA CYS A 16 -0.77 10.10 -14.31
C CYS A 16 -1.48 10.48 -13.00
N GLY A 17 -0.70 10.66 -11.92
CA GLY A 17 -1.14 11.32 -10.68
C GLY A 17 -1.97 10.48 -9.71
N LEU A 18 -2.28 9.20 -10.02
CA LEU A 18 -2.89 8.30 -9.04
C LEU A 18 -1.92 7.99 -7.89
N GLU A 19 -0.64 7.80 -8.20
CA GLU A 19 0.41 7.59 -7.20
C GLU A 19 0.58 8.83 -6.31
N ASP A 20 0.63 10.04 -6.89
CA ASP A 20 0.71 11.29 -6.11
C ASP A 20 -0.51 11.51 -5.22
N ALA A 21 -1.72 11.18 -5.72
CA ALA A 21 -2.95 11.26 -4.93
C ALA A 21 -2.96 10.25 -3.77
N LEU A 22 -2.39 9.06 -4.00
CA LEU A 22 -2.30 8.02 -2.98
C LEU A 22 -1.27 8.39 -1.90
N ASP A 23 -0.11 8.93 -2.29
CA ASP A 23 0.90 9.44 -1.37
C ASP A 23 0.35 10.60 -0.53
N ALA A 24 -0.38 11.53 -1.15
CA ALA A 24 -1.04 12.62 -0.43
C ALA A 24 -2.05 12.11 0.60
N MET A 25 -2.89 11.13 0.24
CA MET A 25 -3.84 10.52 1.18
C MET A 25 -3.16 9.75 2.30
N GLN A 26 -2.08 9.00 2.03
CA GLN A 26 -1.32 8.31 3.07
C GLN A 26 -0.68 9.29 4.04
N ARG A 27 -0.07 10.34 3.51
CA ARG A 27 0.54 11.39 4.32
C ARG A 27 -0.49 12.05 5.22
N GLU A 28 -1.66 12.43 4.71
CA GLU A 28 -2.75 12.98 5.52
C GLU A 28 -3.19 12.03 6.64
N ASN A 29 -3.26 10.72 6.37
CA ASN A 29 -3.59 9.72 7.40
C ASN A 29 -2.53 9.68 8.52
N PHE A 30 -1.24 9.72 8.17
CA PHE A 30 -0.18 9.78 9.16
C PHE A 30 -0.22 11.06 9.99
N GLU A 31 -0.45 12.21 9.34
CA GLU A 31 -0.57 13.49 10.03
C GLU A 31 -1.76 13.48 11.01
N GLN A 32 -2.89 12.89 10.62
CA GLN A 32 -4.03 12.69 11.52
C GLN A 32 -3.70 11.74 12.66
N ALA A 33 -2.98 10.65 12.41
CA ALA A 33 -2.60 9.70 13.44
C ALA A 33 -1.67 10.36 14.49
N CYS A 34 -0.69 11.15 14.05
CA CYS A 34 0.18 11.92 14.94
C CYS A 34 -0.58 13.01 15.70
N THR A 35 -1.53 13.68 15.05
CA THR A 35 -2.39 14.69 15.69
C THR A 35 -3.29 14.05 16.75
N LYS A 36 -3.86 12.86 16.49
CA LYS A 36 -4.67 12.10 17.46
C LYS A 36 -3.88 11.69 18.71
N LEU A 37 -2.57 11.48 18.55
CA LEU A 37 -1.66 11.22 19.68
C LEU A 37 -1.29 12.50 20.46
N GLY A 38 -1.81 13.66 20.06
CA GLY A 38 -1.52 14.95 20.69
C GLY A 38 -0.14 15.52 20.33
N ILE A 39 0.51 14.97 19.31
CA ILE A 39 1.84 15.41 18.88
C ILE A 39 1.66 16.65 18.00
N ALA A 40 2.21 17.78 18.44
CA ALA A 40 2.15 19.02 17.67
C ALA A 40 3.06 18.93 16.45
N ARG A 41 2.62 19.47 15.30
CA ARG A 41 3.41 19.50 14.06
C ARG A 41 4.72 20.28 14.16
N SER A 42 4.80 21.22 15.09
CA SER A 42 6.02 21.98 15.39
C SER A 42 6.98 21.25 16.35
N SER A 43 6.59 20.10 16.89
CA SER A 43 7.40 19.35 17.84
C SER A 43 8.40 18.44 17.12
N PRO A 44 9.59 18.21 17.71
CA PRO A 44 10.56 17.26 17.16
C PRO A 44 10.05 15.80 17.20
N SER A 45 9.03 15.52 18.02
CA SER A 45 8.34 14.23 18.06
C SER A 45 7.43 13.99 16.84
N TRP A 46 7.11 15.03 16.07
CA TRP A 46 6.28 14.88 14.86
C TRP A 46 6.98 14.01 13.82
N ASP A 47 8.24 14.28 13.52
CA ASP A 47 9.01 13.51 12.53
C ASP A 47 9.15 12.05 12.96
N GLN A 48 9.38 11.80 14.25
CA GLN A 48 9.45 10.43 14.78
C GLN A 48 8.11 9.70 14.63
N CYS A 49 7.00 10.38 14.90
CA CYS A 49 5.68 9.80 14.72
C CYS A 49 5.40 9.50 13.24
N MET A 50 5.70 10.42 12.33
CA MET A 50 5.50 10.22 10.89
C MET A 50 6.31 9.01 10.39
N ILE A 51 7.58 8.90 10.79
CA ILE A 51 8.45 7.76 10.44
C ILE A 51 7.89 6.46 11.01
N GLN A 52 7.44 6.46 12.26
CA GLN A 52 6.87 5.28 12.90
C GLN A 52 5.57 4.82 12.21
N GLN A 53 4.71 5.77 11.83
CA GLN A 53 3.48 5.46 11.11
C GLN A 53 3.77 4.85 9.74
N GLN A 54 4.72 5.43 9.00
CA GLN A 54 5.13 4.88 7.71
C GLN A 54 5.74 3.47 7.84
N ALA A 55 6.51 3.21 8.89
CA ALA A 55 7.08 1.88 9.15
C ALA A 55 5.99 0.86 9.52
N SER A 56 4.99 1.29 10.30
CA SER A 56 3.87 0.44 10.73
C SER A 56 2.99 0.02 9.56
N GLU A 57 2.64 0.95 8.67
CA GLU A 57 1.82 0.64 7.48
C GLU A 57 2.52 -0.37 6.55
N ARG A 58 3.82 -0.18 6.27
CA ARG A 58 4.60 -1.13 5.47
C ARG A 58 4.63 -2.52 6.09
N TYR A 59 4.69 -2.60 7.42
CA TYR A 59 4.69 -3.87 8.12
C TYR A 59 3.32 -4.56 8.04
N GLU A 60 2.24 -3.81 8.23
CA GLU A 60 0.87 -4.30 8.09
C GLU A 60 0.57 -4.79 6.68
N GLU A 61 1.02 -4.07 5.66
CA GLU A 61 0.92 -4.46 4.25
C GLU A 61 1.64 -5.79 4.01
N GLN A 62 2.90 -5.92 4.46
CA GLN A 62 3.65 -7.16 4.33
C GLN A 62 2.97 -8.34 5.05
N GLN A 63 2.41 -8.10 6.23
CA GLN A 63 1.65 -9.12 6.94
C GLN A 63 0.37 -9.51 6.20
N ALA A 64 -0.35 -8.54 5.63
CA ALA A 64 -1.54 -8.79 4.83
C ALA A 64 -1.21 -9.66 3.61
N LEU A 65 -0.14 -9.32 2.88
CA LEU A 65 0.37 -10.11 1.75
C LEU A 65 0.77 -11.52 2.18
N ASN A 66 1.46 -11.65 3.31
CA ASN A 66 1.85 -12.96 3.84
C ASN A 66 0.62 -13.83 4.17
N ARG A 67 -0.42 -13.24 4.79
CA ARG A 67 -1.68 -13.95 5.08
C ARG A 67 -2.39 -14.40 3.81
N ILE A 68 -2.45 -13.55 2.78
CA ILE A 68 -3.03 -13.91 1.49
C ILE A 68 -2.25 -15.07 0.87
N GLN A 69 -0.92 -14.99 0.83
CA GLN A 69 -0.07 -16.04 0.32
C GLN A 69 -0.27 -17.38 1.05
N GLN A 70 -0.38 -17.36 2.37
CA GLN A 70 -0.66 -18.55 3.17
C GLN A 70 -2.03 -19.16 2.83
N GLN A 71 -3.07 -18.34 2.68
CA GLN A 71 -4.40 -18.81 2.29
C GLN A 71 -4.41 -19.42 0.89
N GLU A 72 -3.71 -18.81 -0.07
CA GLU A 72 -3.57 -19.35 -1.42
C GLU A 72 -2.84 -20.69 -1.41
N ASN A 73 -1.74 -20.79 -0.65
CA ASN A 73 -0.99 -22.03 -0.50
C ASN A 73 -1.86 -23.13 0.14
N ALA A 74 -2.63 -22.79 1.18
CA ALA A 74 -3.57 -23.71 1.81
C ALA A 74 -4.65 -24.16 0.82
N ARG A 75 -5.22 -23.25 0.02
CA ARG A 75 -6.21 -23.59 -1.02
C ARG A 75 -5.63 -24.54 -2.07
N LYS A 76 -4.41 -24.31 -2.55
CA LYS A 76 -3.71 -25.20 -3.50
C LYS A 76 -3.52 -26.61 -2.94
N LEU A 77 -3.17 -26.73 -1.66
CA LEU A 77 -3.06 -28.03 -0.98
C LEU A 77 -4.40 -28.75 -0.84
N THR A 78 -5.50 -28.02 -0.67
CA THR A 78 -6.85 -28.62 -0.54
C THR A 78 -7.49 -29.00 -1.88
N HIS A 79 -7.15 -28.33 -2.98
CA HIS A 79 -7.75 -28.57 -4.31
C HIS A 79 -6.97 -29.58 -5.18
N GLY A 80 -5.78 -30.00 -4.73
CA GLY A 80 -4.94 -31.01 -5.40
C GLY A 80 -5.11 -32.44 -4.86
N ARG A 81 -6.23 -32.76 -4.19
CA ARG A 81 -6.57 -34.11 -3.73
C ARG A 81 -7.81 -34.63 -4.45
#